data_AF-A0A1B9YQM3-F1
#
_entry.id   AF-A0A1B9YQM3-F1
#
_cell.length_a   1.000
_cell.length_b   1.000
_cell.length_c   1.000
_cell.angle_alpha   90.00
_cell.angle_beta   90.00
_cell.angle_gamma   90.00
#
_symmetry.space_group_name_H-M   'P 1'
#
loop_
_entity.id
_entity.type
_entity.pdbx_description
1 polymer ?
#
loop_
_entity_poly.entity_id
_entity_poly.type
_entity_poly.pdbx_seq_one_letter_code
_entity_poly.pdbx_strand_id
1 'polypeptide(L)'
;MLGFGVVGYVFKKIGIPLAPFTLALVLGNRAEDAFRLSMIGAGGDLKVFWSNGLVGSITTLAIMLLFWPVIDKAFGSVTRMLRPAKA
;
A
#
# COMPACT_ATOMS: atom_id res chain seq x y z
N MET A 1 -15.49 -25.85 -12.27
CA MET A 1 -16.41 -24.71 -12.47
C MET A 1 -17.30 -24.46 -11.26
N LEU A 2 -18.09 -25.44 -10.79
CA LEU A 2 -18.91 -25.30 -9.56
C LEU A 2 -18.10 -24.95 -8.30
N GLY A 3 -16.91 -25.53 -8.11
CA GLY A 3 -16.05 -25.23 -6.95
C GLY A 3 -15.61 -23.76 -6.85
N PHE A 4 -15.26 -23.13 -7.97
CA PHE A 4 -14.92 -21.71 -8.01
C PHE A 4 -16.14 -20.81 -7.69
N GLY A 5 -17.35 -21.25 -8.06
CA GLY A 5 -18.60 -20.58 -7.68
C GLY A 5 -18.89 -20.63 -6.18
N VAL A 6 -18.62 -21.76 -5.53
CA VAL A 6 -18.76 -21.91 -4.06
C VAL A 6 -17.76 -21.02 -3.32
N VAL A 7 -16.49 -21.00 -3.76
CA VAL A 7 -15.46 -20.14 -3.17
C VAL A 7 -15.80 -18.66 -3.33
N GLY A 8 -16.27 -18.24 -4.51
CA GLY A 8 -16.73 -16.87 -4.73
C GLY A 8 -17.93 -16.50 -3.85
N TYR A 9 -18.87 -17.44 -3.65
CA TYR A 9 -20.01 -17.24 -2.74
C TYR A 9 -19.58 -17.09 -1.27
N VAL A 10 -18.61 -17.91 -0.83
CA VAL A 10 -18.02 -17.79 0.51
C VAL A 10 -17.40 -16.41 0.68
N PHE A 11 -16.56 -15.94 -0.24
CA PHE A 11 -15.90 -14.63 -0.16
C PHE A 11 -16.89 -13.47 -0.13
N LYS A 12 -17.98 -13.56 -0.90
CA LYS A 12 -19.10 -12.60 -0.82
C LYS A 12 -19.73 -12.56 0.57
N LYS A 13 -19.86 -13.71 1.24
CA LYS A 13 -20.43 -13.80 2.60
C LYS A 13 -19.50 -13.27 3.70
N ILE A 14 -18.18 -13.34 3.50
CA ILE A 14 -17.18 -12.74 4.42
C ILE A 14 -16.96 -11.24 4.15
N GLY A 15 -17.64 -10.66 3.16
CA GLY A 15 -17.47 -9.25 2.79
C GLY A 15 -16.11 -8.94 2.16
N ILE A 16 -15.34 -9.96 1.74
CA ILE A 16 -14.06 -9.77 1.05
C ILE A 16 -14.38 -9.53 -0.43
N PRO A 17 -14.15 -8.32 -0.96
CA PRO A 17 -14.38 -8.06 -2.37
C PRO A 17 -13.33 -8.85 -3.18
N LEU A 18 -13.81 -9.85 -3.94
CA LEU A 18 -12.97 -10.83 -4.63
C LEU A 18 -11.97 -10.15 -5.61
N ALA A 19 -12.41 -9.11 -6.32
CA ALA A 19 -11.58 -8.40 -7.31
C ALA A 19 -10.43 -7.60 -6.68
N PRO A 20 -10.64 -6.70 -5.70
CA PRO A 20 -9.54 -6.05 -4.98
C PRO A 20 -8.57 -7.03 -4.31
N PHE A 21 -9.08 -8.14 -3.77
CA PHE A 21 -8.24 -9.16 -3.12
C PHE A 21 -7.31 -9.86 -4.10
N THR A 22 -7.83 -10.30 -5.25
CA THR A 22 -7.00 -10.93 -6.28
C THR A 22 -6.03 -9.94 -6.91
N LEU A 23 -6.45 -8.69 -7.13
CA LEU A 23 -5.56 -7.61 -7.57
C LEU A 23 -4.43 -7.39 -6.58
N ALA A 24 -4.71 -7.28 -5.29
CA ALA A 24 -3.68 -7.11 -4.26
C ALA A 24 -2.68 -8.28 -4.22
N LEU A 25 -3.16 -9.52 -4.36
CA LEU A 25 -2.30 -10.72 -4.40
C LEU A 25 -1.37 -10.71 -5.62
N VAL A 26 -1.90 -10.40 -6.80
CA VAL A 26 -1.10 -10.39 -8.04
C VAL A 26 -0.13 -9.21 -8.05
N LEU A 27 -0.60 -8.00 -7.69
CA LEU A 27 0.26 -6.82 -7.61
C LEU A 27 1.33 -6.98 -6.52
N GLY A 28 0.99 -7.61 -5.39
CA GLY A 28 1.93 -7.89 -4.31
C GLY A 28 3.10 -8.75 -4.77
N ASN A 29 2.83 -9.88 -5.44
CA ASN A 29 3.89 -10.73 -5.99
C ASN A 29 4.79 -9.95 -6.96
N ARG A 30 4.21 -9.12 -7.84
CA ARG A 30 5.00 -8.29 -8.77
C ARG A 30 5.83 -7.23 -8.05
N ALA A 31 5.31 -6.64 -6.97
CA ALA A 31 6.04 -5.68 -6.16
C ALA A 31 7.22 -6.34 -5.44
N GLU A 32 7.04 -7.55 -4.90
CA GLU A 32 8.11 -8.31 -4.26
C GLU A 32 9.20 -8.73 -5.26
N ASP A 33 8.82 -9.20 -6.45
CA ASP A 33 9.77 -9.55 -7.51
C ASP A 33 10.61 -8.33 -7.91
N ALA A 34 9.97 -7.18 -8.12
CA ALA A 34 10.66 -5.93 -8.44
C ALA A 34 11.57 -5.47 -7.29
N PHE A 35 11.11 -5.54 -6.05
CA PHE A 35 11.89 -5.20 -4.86
C PHE A 35 13.14 -6.10 -4.72
N ARG A 36 12.97 -7.42 -4.87
CA ARG A 36 14.07 -8.40 -4.85
C ARG A 36 15.07 -8.12 -5.97
N LEU A 37 14.59 -7.84 -7.19
CA LEU A 37 15.44 -7.50 -8.32
C LEU A 37 16.27 -6.24 -8.04
N SER A 38 15.66 -5.19 -7.49
CA SER A 38 16.37 -3.97 -7.08
C SER A 38 17.39 -4.24 -5.98
N MET A 39 17.06 -5.06 -4.98
CA MET A 39 17.97 -5.41 -3.88
C MET A 39 19.16 -6.26 -4.34
N ILE A 40 18.93 -7.24 -5.22
CA ILE A 40 20.00 -8.05 -5.80
C ILE A 40 20.95 -7.16 -6.62
N GLY A 41 20.39 -6.26 -7.45
CA GLY A 41 21.18 -5.30 -8.22
C GLY A 41 21.99 -4.33 -7.35
N ALA A 42 21.50 -4.01 -6.16
CA ALA A 42 22.15 -3.10 -5.21
C ALA A 42 23.11 -3.79 -4.22
N GLY A 43 23.26 -5.12 -4.27
CA GLY A 43 24.02 -5.86 -3.25
C GLY A 43 23.40 -5.79 -1.85
N GLY A 44 22.09 -5.57 -1.75
CA GLY A 44 21.36 -5.44 -0.49
C GLY A 44 21.31 -4.03 0.09
N ASP A 45 21.87 -3.01 -0.58
CA ASP A 45 21.83 -1.63 -0.08
C ASP A 45 20.48 -0.94 -0.39
N LEU A 46 19.76 -0.55 0.66
CA LEU A 46 18.51 0.22 0.59
C LEU A 46 18.71 1.63 0.00
N LYS A 47 19.95 2.13 -0.09
CA LYS A 47 20.26 3.39 -0.78
C LYS A 47 19.91 3.37 -2.27
N VAL A 48 19.66 2.20 -2.87
CA VAL A 48 19.26 2.13 -4.28
C VAL A 48 17.99 2.93 -4.57
N PHE A 49 17.08 3.01 -3.58
CA PHE A 49 15.83 3.76 -3.65
C PHE A 49 16.01 5.30 -3.60
N TRP A 50 17.21 5.79 -3.25
CA TRP A 50 17.60 7.19 -3.31
C TRP A 50 18.90 7.41 -4.11
N SER A 51 19.23 6.47 -4.98
CA SER A 51 20.48 6.50 -5.77
C SER A 51 20.56 7.69 -6.72
N ASN A 52 19.43 8.19 -7.20
CA ASN A 52 19.34 9.37 -8.05
C ASN A 52 18.08 10.19 -7.72
N GLY A 53 18.06 11.46 -8.16
CA GLY A 53 16.95 12.38 -7.88
C GLY A 53 15.59 11.92 -8.43
N LEU A 54 15.54 11.14 -9.51
CA LEU A 54 14.29 10.63 -10.07
C LEU A 54 13.73 9.47 -9.24
N VAL A 55 14.56 8.47 -8.95
CA VAL A 55 14.16 7.30 -8.14
C VAL A 55 13.82 7.71 -6.72
N GLY A 56 14.60 8.63 -6.14
CA GLY A 56 14.32 9.20 -4.82
C GLY A 56 13.00 9.94 -4.77
N SER A 57 12.68 10.77 -5.77
CA SER A 57 11.41 11.50 -5.81
C SER A 57 10.21 10.56 -5.99
N ILE A 58 10.31 9.58 -6.89
CA ILE A 58 9.27 8.57 -7.10
C ILE A 58 9.05 7.72 -5.84
N THR A 59 10.13 7.24 -5.20
CA THR A 59 10.02 6.42 -3.99
C THR A 59 9.43 7.22 -2.83
N THR A 60 9.85 8.49 -2.66
CA THR A 60 9.29 9.37 -1.64
C THR A 60 7.80 9.61 -1.87
N LEU A 61 7.38 9.90 -3.11
CA LEU A 61 5.97 10.06 -3.46
C LEU A 61 5.17 8.77 -3.22
N ALA A 62 5.72 7.61 -3.57
CA ALA A 62 5.07 6.32 -3.35
C ALA A 62 4.83 6.05 -1.85
N ILE A 63 5.84 6.31 -1.00
CA ILE A 63 5.70 6.20 0.46
C ILE A 63 4.67 7.21 0.98
N MET A 64 4.69 8.44 0.50
CA MET A 64 3.74 9.47 0.90
C MET A 64 2.29 9.07 0.58
N LEU A 65 2.05 8.53 -0.62
CA LEU A 65 0.73 8.03 -1.04
C LEU A 65 0.30 6.79 -0.25
N LEU A 66 1.23 5.88 0.05
CA LEU A 66 0.96 4.69 0.85
C LEU A 66 0.44 5.06 2.25
N PHE A 67 1.03 6.08 2.87
CA PHE A 67 0.64 6.54 4.21
C PHE A 67 -0.39 7.67 4.21
N TRP A 68 -0.85 8.14 3.04
CA TRP A 68 -1.86 9.19 2.91
C TRP A 68 -3.08 9.02 3.85
N PRO A 69 -3.77 7.86 3.88
CA PRO A 69 -4.94 7.70 4.76
C PRO A 69 -4.60 7.73 6.26
N VAL A 70 -3.36 7.37 6.62
CA VAL A 70 -2.87 7.45 8.01
C VAL A 70 -2.56 8.91 8.37
N ILE A 71 -1.91 9.63 7.45
CA ILE A 71 -1.59 11.05 7.59
C ILE A 71 -2.88 11.87 7.73
N ASP A 72 -3.88 11.67 6.87
CA ASP A 72 -5.18 12.36 6.93
C ASP A 72 -5.88 12.13 8.27
N LYS A 73 -5.90 10.90 8.76
CA LYS A 73 -6.48 10.57 10.07
C LYS A 73 -5.71 11.23 11.22
N ALA A 74 -4.38 11.20 11.17
CA ALA A 74 -3.54 11.82 12.18
C ALA A 74 -3.74 13.35 12.23
N PHE A 75 -3.72 14.03 11.08
CA PHE A 75 -3.97 15.47 10.98
C PHE A 75 -5.40 15.84 11.41
N GLY A 76 -6.39 15.04 11.04
CA GLY A 76 -7.77 15.23 11.49
C GLY A 76 -7.93 15.09 13.01
N SER A 77 -7.25 14.11 13.61
CA SER A 77 -7.25 13.89 15.07
C SER A 77 -6.54 15.03 15.81
N VAL A 78 -5.40 15.49 15.31
CA VAL A 78 -4.65 16.62 15.89
C VAL A 78 -5.44 17.93 15.79
N THR A 79 -6.07 18.18 14.65
CA THR A 79 -6.91 19.39 14.44
C THR A 79 -8.17 19.37 15.31
N ARG A 80 -8.75 18.20 15.56
CA ARG A 80 -9.91 18.05 16.46
C ARG A 80 -9.53 18.27 17.92
N MET A 81 -8.30 17.94 18.31
CA MET A 81 -7.77 18.17 19.66
C MET A 81 -7.36 19.64 19.89
N LEU A 82 -7.01 20.37 18.83
CA LEU A 82 -6.63 21.80 18.87
C LEU A 82 -7.78 22.78 18.64
N ARG A 83 -9.02 22.33 18.37
CA ARG A 83 -10.19 23.21 18.40
C ARG A 83 -10.65 23.31 19.86
N PRO A 84 -10.31 24.39 20.62
CA PRO A 84 -10.97 24.63 21.89
C PRO A 84 -12.46 24.73 21.59
N ALA A 85 -13.27 24.10 22.44
CA ALA A 85 -14.71 24.26 22.43
C ALA A 85 -15.01 25.76 22.32
N LYS A 86 -15.60 26.17 21.19
CA LYS A 86 -16.19 27.50 21.05
C LYS A 86 -17.28 27.59 22.13
N ALA A 87 -17.02 28.44 23.13
CA ALA A 87 -18.00 28.94 24.08
C ALA A 87 -19.14 29.68 23.37
#